data_AF-A0A2G4H317-F1
#
_entry.id   AF-A0A2G4H317-F1
#
_cell.length_a   1.000
_cell.length_b   1.000
_cell.length_c   1.000
_cell.angle_alpha   90.00
_cell.angle_beta   90.00
_cell.angle_gamma   90.00
#
_symmetry.space_group_name_H-M   'P 1'
#
loop_
_entity.id
_entity.type
_entity.pdbx_description
1 polymer ?
#
loop_
_entity_poly.entity_id
_entity_poly.type
_entity_poly.pdbx_seq_one_letter_code
_entity_poly.pdbx_strand_id
1 'polypeptide(L)' 'MSGKKLAAARAKINREHLYQPIDAVRLLKELETASFDETVEVHFRLGINVRHAEEQLRGTVMLPHGTGS' A
#
# COMPACT_ATOMS: atom_id res chain seq x y z
N MET A 1 18.23 -0.23 10.92
CA MET A 1 17.71 -1.22 11.89
C MET A 1 16.20 -1.25 11.80
N SER A 2 15.58 -2.42 11.60
CA SER A 2 14.12 -2.56 11.54
C SER A 2 13.55 -2.52 12.97
N GLY A 3 12.56 -1.65 13.24
CA GLY A 3 11.89 -1.58 14.54
C GLY A 3 11.14 -2.89 14.87
N LYS A 4 11.03 -3.24 16.16
CA LYS A 4 10.37 -4.48 16.62
C LYS A 4 8.92 -4.61 16.11
N LYS A 5 8.17 -3.50 16.09
CA LYS A 5 6.79 -3.45 15.56
C LYS A 5 6.72 -3.78 14.07
N LEU A 6 7.66 -3.28 13.27
CA LEU A 6 7.75 -3.56 11.83
C LEU A 6 8.07 -5.04 11.56
N ALA A 7 8.94 -5.65 12.37
CA ALA A 7 9.25 -7.07 12.25
C ALA A 7 8.02 -7.94 12.59
N ALA A 8 7.30 -7.62 13.67
CA ALA A 8 6.06 -8.30 14.06
C ALA A 8 4.96 -8.16 13.00
N ALA A 9 4.80 -6.97 12.41
CA ALA A 9 3.85 -6.74 11.34
C ALA A 9 4.15 -7.58 10.09
N ARG A 10 5.42 -7.63 9.68
CA ARG A 10 5.86 -8.46 8.54
C ARG A 10 5.61 -9.94 8.73
N ALA A 11 5.71 -10.45 9.97
CA ALA A 11 5.45 -11.86 10.27
C ALA A 11 3.98 -12.26 10.04
N LYS A 12 3.03 -11.30 10.10
CA LYS A 12 1.60 -11.54 9.83
C LYS A 12 1.25 -11.52 8.35
N ILE A 13 2.15 -11.04 7.47
CA ILE A 13 1.88 -10.88 6.04
C ILE A 13 2.48 -12.06 5.28
N ASN A 14 1.63 -12.85 4.61
CA ASN A 14 2.09 -13.91 3.70
C ASN A 14 2.31 -13.34 2.30
N ARG A 15 3.56 -13.31 1.84
CA ARG A 15 3.92 -12.74 0.52
C ARG A 15 3.50 -13.60 -0.67
N GLU A 16 3.20 -14.88 -0.46
CA GLU A 16 2.76 -15.80 -1.52
C GLU A 16 1.24 -15.84 -1.65
N HIS A 17 0.51 -15.30 -0.67
CA HIS A 17 -0.93 -15.24 -0.69
C HIS A 17 -1.43 -13.98 -1.42
N LEU A 18 -2.33 -14.17 -2.38
CA LEU A 18 -3.01 -13.08 -3.05
C LEU A 18 -4.26 -12.67 -2.26
N TYR A 19 -4.13 -11.60 -1.48
CA TYR A 19 -5.24 -11.03 -0.72
C TYR A 19 -6.23 -10.31 -1.64
N GLN A 20 -7.53 -10.49 -1.39
CA GLN A 20 -8.54 -9.59 -1.94
C GLN A 20 -8.38 -8.19 -1.31
N PRO A 21 -8.73 -7.10 -2.02
CA PRO A 21 -8.53 -5.75 -1.51
C PRO A 21 -9.13 -5.50 -0.12
N ILE A 22 -10.32 -6.04 0.15
CA ILE A 22 -10.98 -5.87 1.45
C ILE A 22 -10.23 -6.57 2.59
N ASP A 23 -9.67 -7.75 2.33
CA ASP A 23 -8.95 -8.52 3.34
C ASP A 23 -7.57 -7.92 3.60
N ALA A 24 -6.93 -7.37 2.57
CA ALA A 24 -5.70 -6.59 2.71
C ALA A 24 -5.90 -5.36 3.62
N VAL A 25 -7.00 -4.62 3.44
CA VAL A 25 -7.31 -3.45 4.27
C VAL A 25 -7.63 -3.84 5.71
N ARG A 26 -8.36 -4.95 5.92
CA ARG A 26 -8.62 -5.48 7.28
C ARG A 26 -7.32 -5.85 7.98
N LEU A 27 -6.46 -6.62 7.30
CA LEU A 27 -5.15 -7.00 7.82
C LEU A 27 -4.33 -5.76 8.18
N LEU A 28 -4.30 -4.74 7.31
CA LEU A 28 -3.56 -3.50 7.53
C LEU A 28 -4.02 -2.78 8.81
N LYS A 29 -5.33 -2.74 9.09
CA LYS A 29 -5.87 -2.13 10.33
C LYS A 29 -5.53 -2.91 11.61
N GLU A 30 -5.20 -4.19 11.51
CA GLU A 30 -4.77 -5.02 12.64
C GLU A 30 -3.26 -4.90 12.95
N LEU A 31 -2.50 -4.21 12.09
CA LEU A 31 -1.08 -3.97 12.28
C LEU A 31 -0.91 -2.72 13.14
N GLU A 32 -0.59 -2.88 14.42
CA GLU A 32 -0.19 -1.76 15.27
C GLU A 32 1.27 -1.37 15.01
N THR A 33 1.50 -0.56 13.97
CA THR A 33 2.84 -0.08 13.61
C THR A 33 3.16 1.28 14.24
N ALA A 34 2.23 2.23 14.20
CA ALA A 34 2.39 3.57 14.77
C ALA A 34 1.31 3.93 15.80
N SER A 35 1.52 5.02 16.53
CA SER A 35 0.58 5.58 17.52
C SER A 35 -0.17 6.81 16.99
N PHE A 36 -0.05 7.11 15.69
CA PHE A 36 -0.65 8.25 15.00
C PHE A 36 -1.43 7.76 13.78
N ASP A 37 -2.22 8.64 13.15
CA ASP A 37 -3.00 8.31 11.96
C ASP A 37 -2.10 8.04 10.75
N GLU A 38 -2.08 6.79 10.31
CA GLU A 38 -1.21 6.30 9.25
C GLU A 38 -1.80 6.57 7.86
N THR A 39 -0.94 6.92 6.91
CA THR A 39 -1.28 7.02 5.48
C THR A 39 -1.17 5.65 4.81
N VAL A 40 -2.19 5.27 4.04
CA VAL A 40 -2.16 4.05 3.23
C VAL A 40 -1.71 4.36 1.80
N GLU A 41 -0.71 3.63 1.32
CA GLU A 41 -0.24 3.70 -0.07
C GLU A 41 -0.59 2.42 -0.83
N VAL A 42 -0.80 2.56 -2.15
CA VAL A 42 -1.04 1.42 -3.05
C VAL A 42 -0.01 1.46 -4.18
N HIS A 43 0.75 0.39 -4.34
CA HIS A 43 1.79 0.28 -5.35
C HIS A 43 1.33 -0.63 -6.50
N PHE A 44 1.44 -0.13 -7.72
CA PHE A 44 1.13 -0.88 -8.93
C PHE A 44 2.39 -1.05 -9.77
N ARG A 45 2.67 -2.28 -10.19
CA ARG A 45 3.73 -2.57 -11.16
C ARG A 45 3.12 -2.61 -12.55
N LEU A 46 3.26 -1.52 -13.30
CA LEU A 46 2.57 -1.32 -14.58
C LEU A 46 3.30 -1.88 -15.81
N GLY A 47 4.58 -2.27 -15.66
CA GLY A 47 5.36 -2.86 -16.77
C GLY A 47 5.77 -1.88 -17.88
N ILE A 48 5.55 -0.58 -17.69
CA ILE A 48 5.91 0.49 -18.64
C ILE A 48 7.41 0.78 -18.68
N ASN A 49 7.93 1.10 -19.85
CA ASN A 49 9.28 1.56 -20.06
C ASN A 49 9.33 3.10 -20.05
N VAL A 50 9.66 3.65 -18.89
CA VAL A 50 9.75 5.10 -18.65
C VAL A 50 10.82 5.84 -19.48
N ARG A 51 11.64 5.14 -20.29
CA ARG A 51 12.56 5.78 -21.25
C ARG A 51 11.85 6.25 -22.52
N HIS A 52 10.66 5.69 -22.78
CA HIS A 52 9.78 6.06 -23.88
C HIS A 52 8.72 7.04 -23.34
N ALA A 53 8.72 8.27 -23.86
CA ALA A 53 7.88 9.35 -23.33
C ALA A 53 6.38 9.03 -23.46
N GLU A 54 6.01 8.28 -24.49
CA GLU A 54 4.66 7.79 -24.78
C GLU A 54 4.14 6.75 -23.78
N GLU A 55 5.04 6.05 -23.06
CA GLU A 55 4.67 5.05 -22.05
C GLU A 55 4.58 5.64 -20.63
N GLN A 56 4.90 6.93 -20.46
CA GLN A 56 4.84 7.59 -19.17
C GLN A 56 3.37 7.84 -18.75
N LEU A 57 2.94 7.20 -17.67
CA LEU A 57 1.61 7.39 -17.11
C LEU A 57 1.61 8.46 -16.01
N ARG A 58 0.91 9.57 -16.23
CA ARG A 58 0.60 10.57 -15.21
C ARG A 58 -0.88 10.93 -15.29
N GLY A 59 -1.61 10.72 -14.21
CA GLY A 59 -3.03 11.01 -14.14
C GLY A 59 -3.43 11.61 -12.80
N THR A 60 -4.64 12.13 -12.76
CA THR A 60 -5.32 12.59 -11.54
C THR A 60 -6.55 11.73 -11.34
N VAL A 61 -6.77 11.26 -10.12
CA VAL A 61 -7.97 10.51 -9.76
C VAL A 61 -8.66 11.21 -8.60
N MET A 62 -9.98 11.34 -8.68
CA MET A 62 -10.80 11.76 -7.56
C MET A 62 -11.22 10.53 -6.77
N LEU A 63 -10.85 10.48 -5.49
CA LEU A 63 -11.29 9.40 -4.60
C LEU A 63 -12.73 9.67 -4.15
N PRO A 64 -13.64 8.67 -4.22
CA PRO A 64 -15.05 8.86 -3.85
C PRO A 64 -15.24 9.23 -2.37
N HIS A 65 -14.28 8.89 -1.52
CA HIS A 65 -14.26 9.25 -0.09
C HIS A 65 -13.17 10.28 0.24
N GLY A 66 -12.56 10.90 -0.77
CA GLY A 66 -11.44 11.82 -0.59
C GLY A 66 -10.20 11.17 0.02
N THR A 67 -9.25 12.00 0.47
CA THR A 67 -8.05 11.58 1.21
C THR A 67 -8.20 11.74 2.73
N GLY A 68 -9.39 12.10 3.21
CA GLY A 68 -9.70 12.17 4.64
C GLY A 68 -9.04 13.30 5.42
N SER A 69 -8.71 14.43 4.78
CA SER A 69 -8.34 15.68 5.46
C SER A 69 -9.52 16.34 6.15
#